data_AF-A0A433DLZ5-F1
#
_entry.id   AF-A0A433DLZ5-F1
#
_cell.length_a   1.000
_cell.length_b   1.000
_cell.length_c   1.000
_cell.angle_alpha   90.00
_cell.angle_beta   90.00
_cell.angle_gamma   90.00
#
_symmetry.space_group_name_H-M   'P 1'
#
loop_
_entity.id
_entity.type
_entity.pdbx_description
1 polymer ?
#
loop_
_entity_poly.entity_id
_entity_poly.type
_entity_poly.pdbx_seq_one_letter_code
_entity_poly.pdbx_strand_id
1 'polypeptide(L)'
;MSYYNNANRTYSAQGANSYGSGKTSKSTLECVFCKETKRDAFSGAQIAKASTVVFAKNGKVKKPQLTCKKCTASQQTELTCMICTKTMPLSKFAKAQRKNGERARCMTCLKKKEEEEIEDSEEDDDG
;
A
#
# COMPACT_ATOMS: atom_id res chain seq x y z
N MET A 1 41.16 3.53 -26.34
CA MET A 1 40.77 3.20 -24.95
C MET A 1 41.36 4.24 -24.01
N SER A 2 40.53 5.01 -23.28
CA SER A 2 40.82 5.50 -21.92
C SER A 2 39.63 6.28 -21.37
N TYR A 3 38.87 5.57 -20.53
CA TYR A 3 38.00 5.94 -19.42
C TYR A 3 37.45 7.38 -19.30
N TYR A 4 36.14 7.53 -19.54
CA TYR A 4 35.33 8.62 -19.01
C TYR A 4 34.98 8.36 -17.54
N ASN A 5 35.53 9.16 -16.62
CA ASN A 5 35.06 9.24 -15.23
C ASN A 5 33.85 10.19 -15.18
N ASN A 6 32.65 9.66 -14.99
CA ASN A 6 31.46 10.48 -14.75
C ASN A 6 31.18 10.53 -13.25
N ALA A 7 31.29 11.73 -12.68
CA ALA A 7 31.16 11.99 -11.26
C ALA A 7 29.77 11.59 -10.74
N ASN A 8 29.79 10.77 -9.69
CA ASN A 8 28.63 10.31 -8.96
C ASN A 8 27.96 11.51 -8.23
N ARG A 9 27.01 12.17 -8.90
CA ARG A 9 26.16 13.19 -8.27
C ARG A 9 25.10 12.49 -7.42
N THR A 10 25.40 12.28 -6.14
CA THR A 10 24.42 11.92 -5.13
C THR A 10 23.53 13.12 -4.84
N TYR A 11 22.34 13.18 -5.45
CA TYR A 11 21.29 14.11 -5.07
C TYR A 11 20.62 13.62 -3.78
N SER A 12 21.19 14.02 -2.64
CA SER A 12 20.56 13.81 -1.33
C SER A 12 19.38 14.77 -1.20
N ALA A 13 18.17 14.33 -1.56
CA ALA A 13 16.93 15.07 -1.34
C ALA A 13 16.57 14.99 0.16
N GLN A 14 17.31 15.72 0.99
CA GLN A 14 17.06 15.85 2.42
C GLN A 14 16.11 17.03 2.66
N GLY A 15 14.92 16.72 3.18
CA GLY A 15 14.13 17.62 4.01
C GLY A 15 13.18 18.57 3.30
N ALA A 16 12.01 18.07 2.88
CA ALA A 16 10.86 18.91 2.50
C ALA A 16 9.65 18.55 3.37
N ASN A 17 9.71 18.91 4.66
CA ASN A 17 8.58 18.81 5.57
C ASN A 17 8.68 19.84 6.70
N SER A 18 8.77 21.12 6.32
CA SER A 18 8.44 22.23 7.23
C SER A 18 6.93 22.43 7.25
N TYR A 19 6.22 21.64 8.04
CA TYR A 19 4.82 21.93 8.34
C TYR A 19 4.78 23.13 9.29
N GLY A 20 4.45 24.29 8.72
CA GLY A 20 4.22 25.53 9.45
C GLY A 20 3.23 25.34 10.59
N SER A 21 3.63 25.80 11.77
CA SER A 21 2.80 25.82 12.98
C SER A 21 1.70 26.87 12.81
N GLY A 22 0.58 26.46 12.22
CA GLY A 22 -0.63 27.27 12.04
C GLY A 22 -1.60 27.07 13.21
N LYS A 23 -1.99 28.19 13.84
CA LYS A 23 -2.87 28.33 15.01
C LYS A 23 -4.02 27.31 15.07
N THR A 24 -4.13 26.64 16.21
CA THR A 24 -5.14 25.62 16.54
C THR A 24 -6.54 26.23 16.63
N SER A 25 -7.26 26.28 15.51
CA SER A 25 -8.72 26.14 15.63
C SER A 25 -8.98 24.74 16.17
N LYS A 26 -9.76 24.63 17.26
CA LYS A 26 -10.11 23.36 17.89
C LYS A 26 -11.01 22.57 16.93
N SER A 27 -10.43 22.01 15.87
CA SER A 27 -11.14 21.10 14.96
C SER A 27 -11.48 19.85 15.75
N THR A 28 -12.76 19.66 16.01
CA THR A 28 -13.29 18.46 16.62
C THR A 28 -13.00 17.29 15.67
N LEU A 29 -12.03 16.46 16.04
CA LEU A 29 -11.77 15.19 15.37
C LEU A 29 -13.01 14.33 15.54
N GLU A 30 -13.68 13.97 14.45
CA GLU A 30 -14.86 13.11 14.48
C GLU A 30 -14.79 12.14 13.30
N CYS A 31 -14.94 10.85 13.59
CA CYS A 31 -14.95 9.83 12.54
C CYS A 31 -16.30 9.87 11.81
N VAL A 32 -16.24 9.94 10.48
CA VAL A 32 -17.44 9.99 9.63
C VAL A 32 -18.31 8.73 9.74
N PHE A 33 -17.70 7.58 10.06
CA PHE A 33 -18.38 6.29 10.12
C PHE A 33 -18.93 5.96 11.51
N CYS A 34 -18.08 5.97 12.53
CA CYS A 34 -18.45 5.49 13.87
C CYS A 34 -18.58 6.61 14.93
N LYS A 35 -18.42 7.87 14.54
CA LYS A 35 -18.57 9.04 15.43
C LYS A 35 -17.59 9.10 16.61
N GLU A 36 -16.53 8.27 16.59
CA GLU A 36 -15.42 8.37 17.55
C GLU A 36 -14.75 9.74 17.48
N THR A 37 -14.42 10.31 18.65
CA THR A 37 -13.87 11.67 18.79
C THR A 37 -12.53 11.71 19.50
N LYS A 38 -12.10 10.61 20.12
CA LYS A 38 -10.81 10.57 20.83
C LYS A 38 -9.65 10.69 19.86
N ARG A 39 -8.69 11.58 20.16
CA ARG A 39 -7.55 11.90 19.27
C ARG A 39 -6.66 10.69 18.97
N ASP A 40 -6.44 9.83 19.95
CA ASP A 40 -5.66 8.59 19.86
C ASP A 40 -6.28 7.54 18.92
N ALA A 41 -7.60 7.61 18.70
CA ALA A 41 -8.30 6.78 17.74
C ALA A 41 -7.97 7.14 16.27
N PHE A 42 -7.34 8.28 15.99
CA PHE A 42 -6.95 8.71 14.66
C PHE A 42 -5.44 8.51 14.41
N SER A 43 -5.04 8.35 13.16
CA SER A 43 -3.62 8.32 12.78
C SER A 43 -3.04 9.74 12.75
N GLY A 44 -1.71 9.87 12.88
CA GLY A 44 -1.04 11.17 12.79
C GLY A 44 -1.37 11.93 11.49
N ALA A 45 -1.50 11.22 10.37
CA ALA A 45 -1.92 11.79 9.09
C ALA A 45 -3.36 12.34 9.13
N GLN A 46 -4.30 11.63 9.77
CA GLN A 46 -5.69 12.12 9.92
C GLN A 46 -5.75 13.32 10.87
N ILE A 47 -4.93 13.33 11.93
CA ILE A 47 -4.82 14.48 12.85
C ILE A 47 -4.26 15.70 12.10
N ALA A 48 -3.20 15.54 11.33
CA ALA A 48 -2.63 16.63 10.52
C ALA A 48 -3.63 17.13 9.46
N LYS A 49 -4.41 16.22 8.86
CA LYS A 49 -5.49 16.56 7.93
C LYS A 49 -6.57 17.39 8.61
N ALA A 50 -6.88 17.17 9.88
CA ALA A 50 -7.90 17.93 10.60
C ALA A 50 -7.57 19.42 10.75
N SER A 51 -6.30 19.79 10.67
CA SER A 51 -5.84 21.19 10.66
C SER A 51 -5.83 21.83 9.27
N THR A 52 -6.07 21.07 8.19
CA THR A 52 -6.05 21.64 6.83
C THR A 52 -7.40 22.27 6.48
N VAL A 53 -7.34 23.52 6.01
CA VAL A 53 -8.50 24.22 5.45
C VAL A 53 -8.57 23.88 3.97
N VAL A 54 -9.64 23.20 3.55
CA VAL A 54 -9.88 22.88 2.14
C VAL A 54 -10.89 23.88 1.57
N PHE A 55 -10.45 24.70 0.61
CA PHE A 55 -11.35 25.60 -0.12
C PHE A 55 -11.99 24.85 -1.29
N ALA A 56 -13.32 24.82 -1.33
CA ALA A 56 -14.06 24.30 -2.47
C ALA A 56 -14.05 25.31 -3.63
N LYS A 57 -14.24 24.84 -4.86
CA LYS A 57 -14.32 25.69 -6.09
C LYS A 57 -15.36 26.81 -5.97
N ASN A 58 -16.37 26.63 -5.12
CA ASN A 58 -17.46 27.58 -4.88
C ASN A 58 -17.14 28.60 -3.76
N GLY A 59 -15.87 28.73 -3.35
CA GLY A 59 -15.43 29.64 -2.28
C GLY A 59 -15.78 29.19 -0.85
N LYS A 60 -16.50 28.07 -0.69
CA LYS A 60 -16.90 27.54 0.62
C LYS A 60 -15.75 26.76 1.27
N VAL A 61 -15.53 26.96 2.57
CA VAL A 61 -14.61 26.16 3.37
C VAL A 61 -15.23 24.79 3.65
N LYS A 62 -14.58 23.71 3.21
CA LYS A 62 -15.00 22.33 3.46
C LYS A 62 -14.12 21.73 4.56
N LYS A 63 -14.75 21.22 5.61
CA LYS A 63 -14.04 20.46 6.65
C LYS A 63 -13.58 19.11 6.08
N PRO A 64 -12.34 18.68 6.38
CA PRO A 64 -11.82 17.39 5.96
C PRO A 64 -12.65 16.26 6.57
N GLN A 65 -12.93 15.24 5.77
CA GLN A 65 -13.54 13.99 6.24
C GLN A 65 -12.45 13.13 6.88
N LEU A 66 -12.66 12.73 8.14
CA LEU A 66 -11.69 11.98 8.94
C LEU A 66 -12.21 10.57 9.26
N THR A 67 -11.28 9.62 9.32
CA THR A 67 -11.56 8.22 9.65
C THR A 67 -10.67 7.77 10.80
N CYS A 68 -11.26 7.09 11.80
CA CYS A 68 -10.46 6.48 12.87
C CYS A 68 -9.70 5.26 12.34
N LYS A 69 -8.71 4.78 13.10
CA LYS A 69 -7.90 3.61 12.76
C LYS A 69 -8.76 2.35 12.57
N LYS A 70 -9.83 2.19 13.36
CA LYS A 70 -10.76 1.04 13.27
C LYS A 70 -11.60 1.05 12.00
N CYS A 71 -12.02 2.22 11.52
CA CYS A 71 -12.82 2.37 10.31
C CYS A 71 -11.98 2.56 9.04
N THR A 72 -10.67 2.74 9.18
CA THR A 72 -9.77 2.82 8.03
C THR A 72 -9.47 1.39 7.58
N ALA A 73 -9.71 1.08 6.30
CA ALA A 73 -9.43 -0.23 5.75
C ALA A 73 -7.96 -0.61 5.99
N SER A 74 -7.74 -1.77 6.61
CA SER A 74 -6.40 -2.30 6.84
C SER A 74 -5.76 -2.69 5.52
N GLN A 75 -4.48 -2.39 5.35
CA GLN A 75 -3.70 -2.92 4.24
C GLN A 75 -3.58 -4.44 4.40
N GLN A 76 -3.92 -5.20 3.36
CA GLN A 76 -3.70 -6.64 3.34
C GLN A 76 -2.20 -6.93 3.32
N THR A 77 -1.69 -7.66 4.31
CA THR A 77 -0.27 -7.99 4.46
C THR A 77 0.06 -9.45 4.13
N GLU A 78 -0.98 -10.27 3.99
CA GLU A 78 -0.88 -11.72 3.77
C GLU A 78 -1.98 -12.23 2.86
N LEU A 79 -1.69 -13.35 2.20
CA LEU A 79 -2.60 -14.08 1.32
C LEU A 79 -2.54 -15.57 1.66
N THR A 80 -3.64 -16.27 1.44
CA THR A 80 -3.69 -17.72 1.55
C THR A 80 -3.51 -18.34 0.16
N CYS A 81 -2.56 -19.24 0.01
CA CYS A 81 -2.37 -19.96 -1.25
C CYS A 81 -3.52 -20.94 -1.48
N MET A 82 -4.20 -20.89 -2.63
CA MET A 82 -5.30 -21.79 -2.93
C MET A 82 -4.87 -23.25 -3.17
N ILE A 83 -3.58 -23.50 -3.43
CA ILE A 83 -3.05 -24.84 -3.73
C ILE A 83 -2.58 -25.54 -2.46
N CYS A 84 -1.76 -24.86 -1.64
CA CYS A 84 -1.17 -25.44 -0.44
C CYS A 84 -1.81 -24.95 0.87
N THR A 85 -2.87 -24.14 0.78
CA THR A 85 -3.69 -23.60 1.89
C THR A 85 -2.93 -22.85 2.99
N LYS A 86 -1.66 -22.49 2.75
CA LYS A 86 -0.83 -21.74 3.69
C LYS A 86 -1.06 -20.24 3.55
N THR A 87 -1.30 -19.57 4.68
CA THR A 87 -1.28 -18.10 4.77
C THR A 87 0.16 -17.62 4.89
N MET A 88 0.56 -16.73 4.00
CA MET A 88 1.96 -16.29 3.84
C MET A 88 2.01 -14.78 3.52
N PRO A 89 3.14 -14.12 3.80
CA PRO A 89 3.31 -12.70 3.48
C PRO A 89 3.25 -12.45 1.97
N LEU A 90 2.85 -11.23 1.58
CA LEU A 90 2.75 -10.82 0.17
C LEU A 90 4.03 -11.06 -0.66
N SER A 91 5.20 -11.10 -0.04
CA SER A 91 6.48 -11.39 -0.70
C SER A 91 6.55 -12.79 -1.31
N LYS A 92 5.74 -13.74 -0.85
CA LYS A 92 5.63 -15.10 -1.40
C LYS A 92 4.64 -15.21 -2.57
N PHE A 93 4.05 -14.10 -3.00
CA PHE A 93 3.08 -14.02 -4.09
C PHE A 93 3.47 -12.95 -5.13
N ALA A 94 3.13 -13.21 -6.40
CA ALA A 94 3.34 -12.26 -7.49
C ALA A 94 2.53 -10.99 -7.23
N LYS A 95 3.08 -9.83 -7.60
CA LYS A 95 2.37 -8.54 -7.47
C LYS A 95 1.00 -8.56 -8.14
N ALA A 96 0.89 -9.19 -9.32
CA ALA A 96 -0.34 -9.34 -10.07
C ALA A 96 -1.45 -10.08 -9.29
N GLN A 97 -1.08 -11.04 -8.43
CA GLN A 97 -2.04 -11.82 -7.66
C GLN A 97 -2.56 -11.11 -6.41
N ARG A 98 -1.85 -10.07 -5.92
CA ARG A 98 -2.20 -9.41 -4.64
C ARG A 98 -3.51 -8.65 -4.67
N LYS A 99 -4.02 -8.31 -5.86
CA LYS A 99 -5.33 -7.66 -6.04
C LYS A 99 -6.50 -8.66 -5.91
N ASN A 100 -6.27 -9.95 -6.17
CA ASN A 100 -7.30 -10.99 -6.14
C ASN A 100 -6.81 -12.18 -5.29
N GLY A 101 -6.80 -11.97 -3.98
CA GLY A 101 -6.17 -12.89 -3.04
C GLY A 101 -6.84 -14.25 -2.90
N GLU A 102 -8.13 -14.36 -3.23
CA GLU A 102 -8.90 -15.61 -3.11
C GLU A 102 -8.38 -16.72 -4.03
N ARG A 103 -7.78 -16.34 -5.17
CA ARG A 103 -7.22 -17.26 -6.17
C ARG A 103 -5.69 -17.19 -6.25
N ALA A 104 -5.05 -16.65 -5.22
CA ALA A 104 -3.61 -16.49 -5.21
C ALA A 104 -2.89 -17.85 -5.08
N ARG A 105 -1.80 -18.02 -5.82
CA ARG A 105 -0.90 -19.18 -5.76
C ARG A 105 0.48 -18.69 -5.33
N CYS A 106 1.06 -19.31 -4.30
CA CYS A 106 2.40 -18.91 -3.88
C CYS A 106 3.44 -19.24 -4.97
N MET A 107 4.56 -18.51 -4.95
CA MET A 107 5.66 -18.68 -5.90
C MET A 107 6.14 -20.12 -6.01
N THR A 108 6.17 -20.85 -4.90
CA THR A 108 6.57 -22.26 -4.88
C THR A 108 5.58 -23.15 -5.65
N CYS A 109 4.27 -22.93 -5.50
CA CYS A 109 3.26 -23.70 -6.23
C CYS A 109 3.20 -23.34 -7.71
N LEU A 110 3.51 -22.10 -8.08
CA LEU A 110 3.64 -21.71 -9.49
C LEU A 110 4.82 -22.43 -10.14
N LYS A 111 5.99 -22.37 -9.52
CA LYS A 111 7.21 -23.03 -10.03
C LYS A 111 7.02 -24.54 -10.23
N LYS A 112 6.35 -25.22 -9.29
CA LYS A 112 6.03 -26.65 -9.43
C LYS A 112 5.14 -26.94 -10.62
N LYS A 113 4.09 -26.13 -10.85
CA LYS A 113 3.21 -26.27 -12.01
C LYS A 113 3.95 -26.03 -13.33
N GLU A 114 4.86 -25.06 -13.36
CA GLU A 114 5.68 -24.79 -14.54
C GLU A 114 6.63 -25.96 -14.85
N GLU A 115 7.19 -26.60 -13.81
CA GLU A 115 8.04 -27.80 -13.96
C GLU A 115 7.21 -28.99 -14.47
N GLU A 116 6.02 -29.22 -13.93
CA GLU A 116 5.11 -30.30 -14.36
C GLU A 116 4.63 -30.13 -15.82
N GLU A 117 4.39 -28.89 -16.29
CA GLU A 117 3.95 -28.63 -17.67
C GLU A 117 5.04 -28.86 -18.72
N ILE A 118 6.32 -28.80 -18.34
CA ILE A 118 7.44 -29.03 -19.26
C ILE A 118 7.63 -30.53 -19.51
N GLU A 119 7.57 -31.33 -18.43
CA GLU A 119 7.79 -32.79 -18.48
C GLU A 119 6.74 -33.51 -19.36
N ASP A 120 5.50 -33.03 -19.39
CA ASP A 120 4.39 -33.59 -20.19
C ASP A 120 4.47 -33.29 -21.70
N SER A 121 5.45 -32.48 -22.15
CA SER A 121 5.54 -32.01 -23.54
C SER A 121 6.67 -32.62 -24.36
N GLU A 122 7.47 -33.52 -23.78
CA GLU A 122 8.67 -34.11 -24.42
C GLU A 122 8.48 -35.54 -24.95
N GLU A 123 7.24 -36.05 -25.03
CA GLU A 123 6.92 -37.37 -25.60
C GLU A 123 6.06 -37.20 -26.86
N ASP A 124 6.68 -37.20 -28.06
CA ASP A 124 6.12 -37.65 -29.36
C ASP A 124 7.00 -37.16 -30.54
N ASP A 125 8.20 -37.71 -30.71
CA ASP A 125 8.93 -37.71 -31.99
C ASP A 125 9.64 -39.07 -32.17
N ASP A 126 8.88 -40.12 -32.45
CA ASP A 126 9.44 -41.38 -32.97
C ASP A 126 8.37 -42.10 -33.83
N GLY A 127 8.54 -42.06 -35.16
CA GLY A 127 7.73 -42.81 -36.12
C GLY A 127 7.66 -42.22 -37.53
#